data_AF-A0A133VMR9-F1
#
_entry.id   AF-A0A133VMR9-F1
#
_cell.length_a   1.000
_cell.length_b   1.000
_cell.length_c   1.000
_cell.angle_alpha   90.00
_cell.angle_beta   90.00
_cell.angle_gamma   90.00
#
_symmetry.space_group_name_H-M   'P 1'
#
loop_
_entity.id
_entity.type
_entity.pdbx_description
1 polymer ?
#
loop_
_entity_poly.entity_id
_entity_poly.type
_entity_poly.pdbx_seq_one_letter_code
_entity_poly.pdbx_strand_id
1 'polypeptide(L)'
;MIENKWFCEPDDERESWCFLVPELNTEREECRITGLEVGYGNPKKMVRKLEKTDCKEEEILEKLLGEICYCRKRGIPIITAAKKEILTLRTRLLLGKEKTSLQKVELLNIEQLLKEHFLVSKLSSNLSKLAEKLGIGKESSGRVDLLREIYLRIGTLLPENKLPKVIE
;
A
#
# COMPACT_ATOMS: atom_id res chain seq x y z
N MET A 1 17.33 -45.30 -2.78
CA MET A 1 16.02 -44.62 -2.69
C MET A 1 16.31 -43.19 -2.28
N ILE A 2 16.17 -42.25 -3.22
CA ILE A 2 16.48 -40.84 -2.99
C ILE A 2 15.29 -40.21 -2.24
N GLU A 3 15.60 -39.51 -1.15
CA GLU A 3 14.65 -38.79 -0.31
C GLU A 3 13.82 -37.80 -1.13
N ASN A 4 12.54 -38.08 -1.30
CA ASN A 4 11.56 -37.10 -1.78
C ASN A 4 11.20 -36.15 -0.63
N LYS A 5 12.12 -35.26 -0.25
CA LYS A 5 11.79 -34.04 0.49
C LYS A 5 11.20 -33.03 -0.49
N TRP A 6 9.89 -33.14 -0.73
CA TRP A 6 9.16 -32.19 -1.55
C TRP A 6 8.70 -31.01 -0.70
N PHE A 7 9.37 -29.89 -0.94
CA PHE A 7 9.01 -28.49 -0.73
C PHE A 7 7.88 -28.21 0.27
N CYS A 8 8.23 -27.60 1.41
CA CYS A 8 7.31 -26.82 2.21
C CYS A 8 6.50 -25.91 1.28
N GLU A 9 5.16 -26.00 1.31
CA GLU A 9 4.33 -24.91 0.79
C GLU A 9 4.85 -23.63 1.47
N PRO A 10 5.39 -22.66 0.72
CA PRO A 10 5.92 -21.46 1.35
C PRO A 10 4.74 -20.78 2.03
N ASP A 11 4.85 -20.59 3.36
CA ASP A 11 3.82 -20.04 4.25
C ASP A 11 2.88 -19.08 3.50
N ASP A 12 1.67 -19.55 3.19
CA ASP A 12 0.64 -18.77 2.49
C ASP A 12 0.23 -17.52 3.29
N GLU A 13 0.70 -17.40 4.53
CA GLU A 13 0.53 -16.31 5.46
C GLU A 13 1.66 -15.28 5.44
N ARG A 14 2.66 -15.42 4.56
CA ARG A 14 3.75 -14.43 4.46
C ARG A 14 3.20 -13.10 3.96
N GLU A 15 3.52 -12.04 4.71
CA GLU A 15 3.20 -10.66 4.36
C GLU A 15 4.29 -10.10 3.45
N SER A 16 4.05 -10.12 2.14
CA SER A 16 5.02 -9.64 1.14
C SER A 16 4.82 -8.18 0.78
N TRP A 17 3.62 -7.63 1.00
CA TRP A 17 3.23 -6.27 0.62
C TRP A 17 2.42 -5.60 1.72
N CYS A 18 2.60 -4.29 1.87
CA CYS A 18 1.80 -3.45 2.76
C CYS A 18 1.02 -2.41 1.93
N PHE A 19 -0.28 -2.56 1.80
CA PHE A 19 -1.19 -1.61 1.18
C PHE A 19 -1.62 -0.56 2.21
N LEU A 20 -1.46 0.71 1.87
CA LEU A 20 -1.76 1.83 2.77
C LEU A 20 -2.72 2.80 2.09
N VAL A 21 -3.90 2.99 2.69
CA VAL A 21 -4.94 3.89 2.20
C VAL A 21 -5.32 4.88 3.32
N PRO A 22 -4.74 6.10 3.32
CA PRO A 22 -5.12 7.13 4.27
C PRO A 22 -6.42 7.82 3.83
N GLU A 23 -7.28 8.12 4.80
CA GLU A 23 -8.40 9.06 4.61
C GLU A 23 -7.93 10.47 4.87
N LEU A 24 -8.10 11.33 3.88
CA LEU A 24 -7.67 12.71 3.94
C LEU A 24 -8.90 13.61 3.97
N ASN A 25 -8.99 14.46 4.98
CA ASN A 25 -9.91 15.59 4.96
C ASN A 25 -9.23 16.78 4.30
N THR A 26 -9.79 17.22 3.16
CA THR A 26 -9.30 18.35 2.36
C THR A 26 -10.11 19.63 2.52
N GLU A 27 -11.15 19.63 3.36
CA GLU A 27 -12.03 20.79 3.57
C GLU A 27 -11.39 21.86 4.48
N ARG A 28 -10.33 21.51 5.21
CA ARG A 28 -9.58 22.43 6.07
C ARG A 28 -8.33 22.94 5.34
N GLU A 29 -7.90 24.17 5.68
CA GLU A 29 -6.67 24.79 5.15
C GLU A 29 -5.43 23.89 5.33
N GLU A 30 -5.45 23.02 6.34
CA GLU A 30 -4.50 21.94 6.54
C GLU A 30 -5.13 20.58 6.15
N CYS A 31 -4.50 19.87 5.21
CA CYS A 31 -4.89 18.50 4.89
C CYS A 31 -4.55 17.58 6.08
N ARG A 32 -5.57 17.03 6.72
CA ARG A 32 -5.43 16.14 7.89
C ARG A 32 -5.79 14.71 7.56
N ILE A 33 -5.18 13.77 8.28
CA ILE A 33 -5.52 12.36 8.19
C ILE A 33 -6.65 12.07 9.19
N THR A 34 -7.81 11.64 8.71
CA THR A 34 -8.99 11.33 9.54
C THR A 34 -9.21 9.85 9.74
N GLY A 35 -8.55 9.02 8.96
CA GLY A 35 -8.65 7.57 9.02
C GLY A 35 -7.51 6.90 8.27
N LEU A 36 -7.34 5.61 8.52
CA LEU A 36 -6.27 4.81 7.96
C LEU A 36 -6.72 3.36 7.78
N GLU A 37 -6.61 2.86 6.56
CA GLU A 37 -6.66 1.43 6.28
C GLU A 37 -5.26 0.91 5.91
N VAL A 38 -4.87 -0.21 6.51
CA VAL A 38 -3.62 -0.93 6.24
C VAL A 38 -3.97 -2.38 5.92
N GLY A 39 -3.54 -2.87 4.76
CA GLY A 39 -3.68 -4.26 4.35
C GLY A 39 -2.31 -4.89 4.15
N TYR A 40 -2.02 -5.99 4.83
CA TYR A 40 -0.86 -6.83 4.54
C TYR A 40 -1.28 -7.99 3.69
N GLY A 41 -0.62 -8.17 2.55
CA GLY A 41 -1.00 -9.18 1.57
C GLY A 41 0.17 -9.77 0.82
N ASN A 42 -0.17 -10.71 -0.04
CA ASN A 42 0.73 -11.37 -0.96
C ASN A 42 0.00 -11.62 -2.30
N PRO A 43 0.65 -12.24 -3.30
CA PRO A 43 0.02 -12.50 -4.59
C PRO A 43 -1.31 -13.26 -4.49
N LYS A 44 -1.45 -14.15 -3.50
CA LYS A 44 -2.61 -15.04 -3.35
C LYS A 44 -3.75 -14.43 -2.56
N LYS A 45 -3.47 -13.80 -1.41
CA LYS A 45 -4.51 -13.28 -0.51
C LYS A 45 -4.09 -12.02 0.26
N MET A 46 -5.08 -11.36 0.86
CA MET A 46 -4.84 -10.45 1.97
C MET A 46 -4.69 -11.28 3.25
N VAL A 47 -3.58 -11.12 3.96
CA VAL A 47 -3.23 -11.88 5.17
C VAL A 47 -3.79 -11.18 6.41
N ARG A 48 -3.64 -9.86 6.49
CA ARG A 48 -4.07 -9.07 7.66
C ARG A 48 -4.61 -7.72 7.20
N LYS A 49 -5.64 -7.23 7.88
CA LYS A 49 -6.19 -5.89 7.68
C LYS A 49 -6.26 -5.17 9.01
N LEU A 50 -5.97 -3.88 8.99
CA LEU A 50 -6.10 -2.97 10.11
C LEU A 50 -6.86 -1.75 9.59
N GLU A 51 -7.93 -1.40 10.28
CA GLU A 51 -8.71 -0.21 9.99
C GLU A 51 -8.77 0.65 11.25
N LYS A 52 -8.55 1.95 11.07
CA LYS A 52 -8.69 2.93 12.14
C LYS A 52 -9.35 4.17 11.57
N THR A 53 -10.63 4.34 11.86
CA THR A 53 -11.47 5.47 11.47
C THR A 53 -11.91 6.24 12.72
N ASP A 54 -12.31 7.51 12.56
CA ASP A 54 -12.85 8.37 13.62
C ASP A 54 -11.97 8.55 14.88
N CYS A 55 -10.65 8.42 14.71
CA CYS A 55 -9.68 8.61 15.79
C CYS A 55 -8.97 9.96 15.68
N LYS A 56 -8.34 10.40 16.78
CA LYS A 56 -7.48 11.59 16.75
C LYS A 56 -6.30 11.34 15.81
N GLU A 57 -5.92 12.38 15.06
CA GLU A 57 -4.85 12.28 14.08
C GLU A 57 -3.53 11.82 14.71
N GLU A 58 -3.22 12.25 15.94
CA GLU A 58 -2.03 11.80 16.65
C GLU A 58 -1.99 10.27 16.81
N GLU A 59 -3.11 9.64 17.17
CA GLU A 59 -3.17 8.19 17.33
C GLU A 59 -3.07 7.44 15.99
N ILE A 60 -3.58 8.05 14.92
CA ILE A 60 -3.44 7.52 13.56
C ILE A 60 -1.97 7.58 13.14
N LEU A 61 -1.28 8.68 13.44
CA LEU A 61 0.15 8.84 13.15
C LEU A 61 0.99 7.86 13.97
N GLU A 62 0.72 7.66 15.27
CA GLU A 62 1.41 6.65 16.08
C GLU A 62 1.23 5.24 15.51
N LYS A 63 0.01 4.90 15.09
CA LYS A 63 -0.26 3.59 14.47
C LYS A 63 0.49 3.43 13.16
N LEU A 64 0.43 4.43 12.29
CA LEU A 64 1.14 4.49 11.02
C LEU A 64 2.66 4.31 11.23
N LEU A 65 3.23 4.94 12.26
CA LEU A 65 4.64 4.79 12.62
C LEU A 65 5.01 3.36 13.00
N GLY A 66 4.15 2.69 13.77
CA GLY A 66 4.29 1.27 14.08
C GLY A 66 4.34 0.40 12.82
N GLU A 67 3.42 0.63 11.89
CA GLU A 67 3.36 -0.12 10.63
C GLU A 67 4.56 0.17 9.70
N ILE A 68 5.02 1.43 9.62
CA ILE A 68 6.23 1.80 8.87
C ILE A 68 7.47 1.10 9.46
N CYS A 69 7.61 1.10 10.79
CA CYS A 69 8.72 0.44 11.46
C CYS A 69 8.69 -1.08 11.23
N TYR A 70 7.50 -1.68 11.25
CA TYR A 70 7.30 -3.08 10.94
C TYR A 70 7.73 -3.42 9.51
N CYS A 71 7.24 -2.65 8.52
CA CYS A 71 7.59 -2.82 7.12
C CYS A 71 9.10 -2.67 6.88
N ARG A 72 9.73 -1.65 7.49
CA ARG A 72 11.18 -1.45 7.43
C ARG A 72 11.96 -2.66 7.91
N LYS A 73 11.60 -3.19 9.09
CA LYS A 73 12.33 -4.33 9.70
C LYS A 73 12.24 -5.59 8.86
N ARG A 74 11.13 -5.77 8.14
CA ARG A 74 10.87 -6.96 7.30
C ARG A 74 11.20 -6.76 5.82
N GLY A 75 11.62 -5.58 5.41
CA GLY A 75 11.83 -5.26 3.99
C GLY A 75 10.55 -5.30 3.16
N ILE A 76 9.38 -5.07 3.79
CA ILE A 76 8.09 -5.09 3.10
C ILE A 76 7.88 -3.73 2.43
N PRO A 77 7.62 -3.68 1.11
CA PRO A 77 7.28 -2.45 0.41
C PRO A 77 5.91 -1.94 0.83
N ILE A 78 5.78 -0.62 0.95
CA ILE A 78 4.50 0.06 1.19
C ILE A 78 3.97 0.56 -0.16
N ILE A 79 2.74 0.19 -0.47
CA ILE A 79 2.04 0.50 -1.72
C ILE A 79 0.91 1.47 -1.41
N THR A 80 0.88 2.62 -2.09
CA THR A 80 -0.20 3.62 -1.99
C THR A 80 -0.81 3.91 -3.36
N ALA A 81 -2.02 4.46 -3.36
CA ALA A 81 -2.74 4.75 -4.60
C ALA A 81 -2.18 6.01 -5.29
N ALA A 82 -2.03 7.11 -4.57
CA ALA A 82 -1.75 8.43 -5.13
C ALA A 82 -0.52 9.10 -4.53
N LYS A 83 0.26 9.83 -5.36
CA LYS A 83 1.53 10.43 -4.90
C LYS A 83 1.30 11.46 -3.80
N LYS A 84 0.15 12.13 -3.86
CA LYS A 84 -0.30 13.09 -2.85
C LYS A 84 -0.39 12.45 -1.46
N GLU A 85 -0.82 11.20 -1.35
CA GLU A 85 -0.94 10.49 -0.07
C GLU A 85 0.42 10.36 0.61
N ILE A 86 1.44 9.95 -0.13
CA ILE A 86 2.82 9.85 0.39
C ILE A 86 3.34 11.21 0.86
N LEU A 87 3.07 12.27 0.09
CA LEU A 87 3.49 13.63 0.47
C LEU A 87 2.78 14.10 1.73
N THR A 88 1.46 13.90 1.83
CA THR A 88 0.70 14.24 3.04
C THR A 88 1.21 13.45 4.23
N LEU A 89 1.42 12.13 4.10
CA LEU A 89 1.96 11.29 5.16
C LEU A 89 3.33 11.79 5.62
N ARG A 90 4.25 12.12 4.70
CA ARG A 90 5.56 12.70 5.04
C ARG A 90 5.41 14.00 5.82
N THR A 91 4.59 14.92 5.34
CA THR A 91 4.38 16.21 6.00
C THR A 91 3.81 16.03 7.40
N ARG A 92 2.78 15.19 7.57
CA ARG A 92 2.16 14.97 8.88
C ARG A 92 3.08 14.23 9.85
N LEU A 93 3.86 13.25 9.38
CA LEU A 93 4.88 12.58 10.18
C LEU A 93 6.01 13.53 10.61
N LEU A 94 6.42 14.47 9.76
CA LEU A 94 7.44 15.47 10.10
C LEU A 94 6.96 16.50 11.13
N LEU A 95 5.67 16.85 11.08
CA LEU A 95 5.04 17.76 12.03
C LEU A 95 4.67 17.07 13.35
N GLY A 96 4.64 15.72 13.37
CA GLY A 96 4.42 14.92 14.56
C GLY A 96 5.57 14.98 15.56
N LYS A 97 5.32 14.51 16.79
CA LYS A 97 6.32 14.50 17.88
C LYS A 97 7.47 13.52 17.63
N GLU A 98 7.24 12.47 16.85
CA GLU A 98 8.26 11.48 16.52
C GLU A 98 8.86 11.78 15.14
N LYS A 99 10.15 12.14 15.11
CA LYS A 99 10.93 12.33 13.88
C LYS A 99 11.26 10.99 13.23
N THR A 100 10.26 10.24 12.80
CA THR A 100 10.47 8.99 12.07
C THR A 100 10.43 9.27 10.59
N SER A 101 11.58 9.12 9.95
CA SER A 101 11.69 9.27 8.51
C SER A 101 11.05 8.08 7.78
N LEU A 102 10.48 8.29 6.60
CA LEU A 102 10.13 7.19 5.67
C LEU A 102 11.37 6.60 4.96
N GLN A 103 12.58 7.03 5.34
CA GLN A 103 13.82 6.48 4.80
C GLN A 103 13.92 4.96 5.02
N LYS A 104 14.57 4.28 4.07
CA LYS A 104 14.83 2.83 4.09
C LYS A 104 13.58 1.95 4.04
N VAL A 105 12.42 2.52 3.69
CA VAL A 105 11.24 1.76 3.30
C VAL A 105 11.01 1.96 1.82
N GLU A 106 10.83 0.87 1.09
CA GLU A 106 10.47 0.94 -0.32
C GLU A 106 9.01 1.43 -0.42
N LEU A 107 8.82 2.55 -1.11
CA LEU A 107 7.51 3.15 -1.33
C LEU A 107 7.16 3.02 -2.79
N LEU A 108 6.06 2.33 -3.07
CA LEU A 108 5.50 2.21 -4.40
C LEU A 108 4.22 3.01 -4.50
N ASN A 109 4.09 3.71 -5.61
CA ASN A 109 2.92 4.53 -5.88
C ASN A 109 2.28 4.11 -7.20
N ILE A 110 1.02 3.66 -7.13
CA ILE A 110 0.29 3.18 -8.31
C ILE A 110 0.17 4.27 -9.38
N GLU A 111 -0.19 5.49 -8.98
CA GLU A 111 -0.32 6.60 -9.93
C GLU A 111 0.99 6.89 -10.68
N GLN A 112 2.13 6.81 -9.99
CA GLN A 112 3.44 6.96 -10.59
C GLN A 112 3.77 5.80 -11.54
N LEU A 113 3.55 4.55 -11.12
CA LEU A 113 3.76 3.38 -11.98
C LEU A 113 2.93 3.46 -13.27
N LEU A 114 1.68 3.89 -13.18
CA LEU A 114 0.80 4.07 -14.33
C LEU A 114 1.28 5.17 -15.28
N LYS A 115 1.77 6.29 -14.74
CA LYS A 115 2.34 7.38 -15.55
C LYS A 115 3.61 6.95 -16.26
N GLU A 116 4.51 6.28 -15.55
CA GLU A 116 5.82 5.88 -16.07
C GLU A 116 5.72 4.78 -17.13
N HIS A 117 4.83 3.80 -16.94
CA HIS A 117 4.79 2.61 -17.79
C HIS A 117 3.63 2.57 -18.80
N PHE A 118 2.56 3.32 -18.56
CA PHE A 118 1.35 3.26 -19.39
C PHE A 118 0.98 4.63 -19.99
N LEU A 119 1.82 5.66 -19.79
CA LEU A 119 1.65 7.02 -20.32
C LEU A 119 0.27 7.65 -20.03
N VAL A 120 -0.35 7.26 -18.90
CA VAL A 120 -1.69 7.75 -18.54
C VAL A 120 -1.61 9.16 -17.97
N SER A 121 -1.96 10.15 -18.78
CA SER A 121 -1.89 11.58 -18.41
C SER A 121 -3.01 12.04 -17.46
N LYS A 122 -4.17 11.37 -17.46
CA LYS A 122 -5.32 11.68 -16.58
C LYS A 122 -5.74 10.47 -15.74
N LEU A 123 -5.05 10.29 -14.62
CA LEU A 123 -5.44 9.33 -13.58
C LEU A 123 -6.43 9.98 -12.62
N SER A 124 -7.44 9.21 -12.20
CA SER A 124 -8.34 9.65 -11.14
C SER A 124 -7.64 9.49 -9.80
N SER A 125 -7.77 10.48 -8.92
CA SER A 125 -7.37 10.34 -7.51
C SER A 125 -8.30 9.41 -6.72
N ASN A 126 -9.46 9.05 -7.29
CA ASN A 126 -10.40 8.12 -6.67
C ASN A 126 -10.06 6.68 -7.07
N LEU A 127 -9.77 5.86 -6.07
CA LEU A 127 -9.35 4.47 -6.22
C LEU A 127 -10.39 3.60 -6.94
N SER A 128 -11.68 3.80 -6.68
CA SER A 128 -12.76 3.09 -7.37
C SER A 128 -12.83 3.45 -8.85
N LYS A 129 -12.69 4.74 -9.20
CA LYS A 129 -12.64 5.17 -10.61
C LYS A 129 -11.41 4.62 -11.33
N LEU A 130 -10.28 4.48 -10.62
CA LEU A 130 -9.08 3.87 -11.17
C LEU A 130 -9.29 2.37 -11.44
N ALA A 131 -9.91 1.65 -10.50
CA ALA A 131 -10.24 0.24 -10.67
C ALA A 131 -11.15 0.00 -11.87
N GLU A 132 -12.22 0.80 -12.02
CA GLU A 132 -13.14 0.71 -13.16
C GLU A 132 -12.40 0.89 -14.50
N LYS A 133 -11.47 1.87 -14.59
CA LYS A 133 -10.65 2.09 -15.79
C LYS A 133 -9.74 0.91 -16.13
N LEU A 134 -9.33 0.12 -15.13
CA LEU A 134 -8.49 -1.06 -15.30
C LEU A 134 -9.30 -2.35 -15.55
N GLY A 135 -10.64 -2.24 -15.62
CA GLY A 135 -11.53 -3.38 -15.82
C GLY A 135 -11.66 -4.27 -14.59
N ILE A 136 -11.38 -3.73 -13.39
CA ILE A 136 -11.51 -4.45 -12.13
C ILE A 136 -12.97 -4.36 -11.67
N GLY A 137 -13.58 -5.52 -11.38
CA GLY A 137 -14.98 -5.62 -11.01
C GLY A 137 -15.31 -4.95 -9.67
N LYS A 138 -16.60 -4.65 -9.44
CA LYS A 138 -17.08 -3.96 -8.22
C LYS A 138 -17.11 -4.82 -6.95
N GLU A 139 -16.60 -6.05 -6.99
CA GLU A 139 -16.75 -7.03 -5.91
C GLU A 139 -15.73 -6.90 -4.77
N SER A 140 -14.77 -5.97 -4.86
CA SER A 140 -13.78 -5.76 -3.80
C SER A 140 -14.42 -5.28 -2.49
N SER A 141 -14.25 -6.03 -1.40
CA SER A 141 -14.86 -5.77 -0.09
C SER A 141 -14.31 -4.55 0.67
N GLY A 142 -13.26 -3.88 0.18
CA GLY A 142 -12.63 -2.76 0.87
C GLY A 142 -11.57 -2.03 0.02
N ARG A 143 -11.11 -0.85 0.46
CA ARG A 143 -10.19 -0.03 -0.34
C ARG A 143 -8.82 -0.65 -0.47
N VAL A 144 -8.32 -1.30 0.59
CA VAL A 144 -7.06 -2.04 0.55
C VAL A 144 -7.13 -3.29 -0.35
N ASP A 145 -8.28 -3.97 -0.44
CA ASP A 145 -8.47 -5.08 -1.39
C ASP A 145 -8.44 -4.58 -2.82
N LEU A 146 -9.14 -3.48 -3.08
CA LEU A 146 -9.18 -2.87 -4.40
C LEU A 146 -7.80 -2.35 -4.81
N LEU A 147 -7.02 -1.79 -3.88
CA LEU A 147 -5.63 -1.40 -4.12
C LEU A 147 -4.75 -2.60 -4.47
N ARG A 148 -4.95 -3.74 -3.78
CA ARG A 148 -4.25 -4.99 -4.09
C ARG A 148 -4.60 -5.48 -5.50
N GLU A 149 -5.88 -5.49 -5.87
CA GLU A 149 -6.31 -5.92 -7.20
C GLU A 149 -5.73 -5.03 -8.30
N ILE A 150 -5.72 -3.71 -8.09
CA ILE A 150 -5.05 -2.76 -8.99
C ILE A 150 -3.57 -3.08 -9.10
N TYR A 151 -2.89 -3.29 -7.97
CA TYR A 151 -1.47 -3.61 -7.96
C TYR A 151 -1.15 -4.93 -8.68
N LEU A 152 -1.94 -5.98 -8.46
CA LEU A 152 -1.80 -7.25 -9.18
C LEU A 152 -2.00 -7.06 -10.68
N ARG A 153 -3.05 -6.32 -11.07
CA ARG A 153 -3.35 -6.07 -12.48
C ARG A 153 -2.21 -5.34 -13.17
N ILE A 154 -1.66 -4.31 -12.54
CA ILE A 154 -0.53 -3.54 -13.07
C ILE A 154 0.76 -4.37 -13.02
N GLY A 155 0.99 -5.12 -11.94
CA GLY A 155 2.19 -5.94 -11.75
C GLY A 155 2.40 -6.95 -12.86
N THR A 156 1.33 -7.59 -13.34
CA THR A 156 1.40 -8.51 -14.50
C THR A 156 1.82 -7.84 -15.81
N LEU A 157 1.74 -6.51 -15.87
CA LEU A 157 2.03 -5.70 -17.05
C LEU A 157 3.35 -4.91 -16.90
N LEU A 158 4.00 -4.96 -15.73
CA LEU A 158 5.29 -4.33 -15.48
C LEU A 158 6.44 -5.28 -15.89
N PRO A 159 7.55 -4.75 -16.43
CA PRO A 159 8.72 -5.57 -16.72
C PRO A 159 9.31 -6.19 -15.44
N GLU A 160 9.77 -7.45 -15.51
CA GLU A 160 10.17 -8.30 -14.37
C GLU A 160 11.17 -7.68 -13.38
N ASN A 161 11.95 -6.70 -13.82
CA ASN A 161 12.97 -6.02 -13.00
C ASN A 161 12.43 -4.85 -12.14
N LYS A 162 11.12 -4.60 -12.11
CA LYS A 162 10.54 -3.39 -11.51
C LYS A 162 9.58 -3.62 -10.35
N LEU A 163 9.21 -4.87 -10.08
CA LEU A 163 8.51 -5.20 -8.85
C LEU A 163 9.54 -5.48 -7.74
N PRO A 164 9.25 -5.13 -6.48
CA PRO A 164 10.02 -5.62 -5.35
C PRO A 164 10.06 -7.13 -5.49
N LYS A 165 11.27 -7.70 -5.56
CA LYS A 165 11.42 -9.14 -5.60
C LYS A 165 10.64 -9.68 -4.41
N VAL A 166 9.66 -10.54 -4.68
CA VAL A 166 9.03 -11.31 -3.62
C VAL A 166 10.19 -11.97 -2.90
N ILE A 167 10.36 -11.64 -1.62
CA ILE A 167 11.46 -12.21 -0.84
C ILE A 167 11.17 -13.71 -0.84
N GLU A 168 11.92 -14.49 -1.60
CA GLU A 168 11.88 -15.96 -1.60
C GLU A 168 12.43 -16.46 -0.26
#